data_AF-A0A960ZVV5-F1
#
_entry.id   AF-A0A960ZVV5-F1
#
_cell.length_a   1.000
_cell.length_b   1.000
_cell.length_c   1.000
_cell.angle_alpha   90.00
_cell.angle_beta   90.00
_cell.angle_gamma   90.00
#
_symmetry.space_group_name_H-M   'P 1'
#
loop_
_entity.id
_entity.type
_entity.pdbx_description
1 polymer ?
#
loop_
_entity_poly.entity_id
_entity_poly.type
_entity_poly.pdbx_seq_one_letter_code
_entity_poly.pdbx_strand_id
1 'polypeptide(L)'
;TGDELIGWDTDQFPTSIYLTTQIMWQILKMGGFKTGGLNFDAKVRRDSYEPVDLFYAHIGGMDAFAKGLKIAHRILQDGDFAKFVTQRYASFDRGIGKTVTQGKATFESLEKHALANGEPMPGSGRQEMLENLLNTYLD
;
A
#
# COMPACT_ATOMS: atom_id res chain seq x y z
N THR A 1 -15.16 -5.04 -5.23
CA THR A 1 -14.45 -3.89 -5.81
C THR A 1 -15.44 -2.99 -6.50
N GLY A 2 -15.08 -1.72 -6.65
CA GLY A 2 -15.88 -0.74 -7.39
C GLY A 2 -15.43 -0.63 -8.84
N ASP A 3 -16.02 0.35 -9.52
CA ASP A 3 -15.53 0.90 -10.77
C ASP A 3 -15.21 2.38 -10.50
N GLU A 4 -13.99 2.81 -10.79
CA GLU A 4 -13.50 4.16 -10.44
C GLU A 4 -14.22 5.28 -11.20
N LEU A 5 -14.92 4.94 -12.28
CA LEU A 5 -15.69 5.88 -13.09
C LEU A 5 -17.18 5.92 -12.72
N ILE A 6 -17.60 5.11 -11.74
CA ILE A 6 -19.00 4.92 -11.35
C ILE A 6 -19.20 5.27 -9.88
N GLY A 7 -20.05 6.26 -9.61
CA GLY A 7 -20.28 6.83 -8.26
C GLY A 7 -21.24 6.03 -7.36
N TRP A 8 -21.52 4.77 -7.67
CA TRP A 8 -22.36 3.89 -6.84
C TRP A 8 -21.73 2.51 -6.69
N ASP A 9 -22.19 1.77 -5.67
CA ASP A 9 -21.60 0.47 -5.37
C ASP A 9 -21.96 -0.59 -6.42
N THR A 10 -20.93 -1.16 -7.02
CA THR A 10 -21.07 -2.18 -8.06
C THR A 10 -20.89 -3.59 -7.50
N ASP A 11 -20.35 -3.76 -6.29
CA ASP A 11 -20.07 -5.04 -5.64
C ASP A 11 -19.37 -6.05 -6.56
N GLN A 12 -18.37 -5.64 -7.33
CA GLN A 12 -17.66 -6.55 -8.24
C GLN A 12 -16.74 -7.51 -7.48
N PHE A 13 -16.52 -8.71 -8.01
CA PHE A 13 -15.45 -9.56 -7.51
C PHE A 13 -14.08 -8.92 -7.80
N PRO A 14 -13.11 -9.03 -6.89
CA PRO A 14 -11.79 -8.43 -7.05
C PRO A 14 -10.97 -9.22 -8.08
N THR A 15 -10.59 -8.58 -9.18
CA THR A 15 -9.77 -9.21 -10.23
C THR A 15 -8.44 -8.49 -10.48
N SER A 16 -8.26 -7.28 -9.93
CA SER A 16 -7.02 -6.52 -10.07
C SER A 16 -5.92 -7.07 -9.15
N ILE A 17 -4.83 -7.54 -9.76
CA ILE A 17 -3.66 -8.03 -9.02
C ILE A 17 -2.93 -6.87 -8.32
N TYR A 18 -2.92 -5.69 -8.91
CA TYR A 18 -2.38 -4.48 -8.26
C TYR A 18 -3.12 -4.21 -6.94
N LEU A 19 -4.45 -4.16 -7.00
CA LEU A 19 -5.28 -3.86 -5.83
C LEU A 19 -5.13 -4.92 -4.74
N THR A 20 -5.25 -6.20 -5.11
CA THR A 20 -5.15 -7.30 -4.14
C THR A 20 -3.74 -7.38 -3.53
N THR A 21 -2.68 -7.09 -4.29
CA THR A 21 -1.31 -6.97 -3.75
C THR A 21 -1.21 -5.86 -2.72
N GLN A 22 -1.72 -4.66 -3.03
CA GLN A 22 -1.68 -3.52 -2.11
C GLN A 22 -2.49 -3.78 -0.83
N ILE A 23 -3.67 -4.41 -0.93
CA ILE A 23 -4.48 -4.80 0.23
C ILE A 23 -3.72 -5.82 1.09
N MET A 24 -3.20 -6.89 0.50
CA MET A 24 -2.48 -7.92 1.24
C MET A 24 -1.18 -7.41 1.84
N TRP A 25 -0.50 -6.46 1.19
CA TRP A 25 0.67 -5.79 1.75
C TRP A 25 0.37 -5.10 3.08
N GLN A 26 -0.75 -4.38 3.17
CA GLN A 26 -1.17 -3.75 4.43
C GLN A 26 -1.58 -4.79 5.47
N ILE A 27 -2.37 -5.79 5.10
CA ILE A 27 -2.80 -6.87 6.02
C ILE A 27 -1.57 -7.57 6.63
N LEU A 28 -0.58 -7.92 5.81
CA LEU A 28 0.65 -8.55 6.29
C LEU A 28 1.44 -7.62 7.22
N LYS A 29 1.56 -6.33 6.91
CA LYS A 29 2.21 -5.34 7.80
C LYS A 29 1.49 -5.19 9.15
N MET A 30 0.18 -5.41 9.19
CA MET A 30 -0.61 -5.42 10.42
C MET A 30 -0.51 -6.73 11.22
N GLY A 31 0.23 -7.73 10.71
CA GLY A 31 0.39 -9.04 11.34
C GLY A 31 -0.67 -10.08 10.94
N GLY A 32 -1.42 -9.83 9.86
CA GLY A 32 -2.43 -10.75 9.34
C GLY A 32 -3.77 -10.71 10.09
N PHE A 33 -4.72 -11.52 9.62
CA PHE A 33 -6.01 -11.67 10.29
C PHE A 33 -5.86 -12.48 11.60
N LYS A 34 -6.67 -12.12 12.61
CA LYS A 34 -6.76 -12.86 13.88
C LYS A 34 -8.07 -13.62 14.00
N THR A 35 -9.19 -12.89 13.93
CA THR A 35 -10.55 -13.45 14.10
C THR A 35 -11.45 -13.23 12.88
N GLY A 36 -11.01 -12.41 11.92
CA GLY A 36 -11.71 -12.16 10.66
C GLY A 36 -11.08 -12.88 9.48
N GLY A 37 -11.48 -12.49 8.27
CA GLY A 37 -10.93 -13.00 7.02
C GLY A 37 -11.36 -12.15 5.83
N LEU A 38 -11.10 -12.67 4.63
CA LEU A 38 -11.57 -12.06 3.38
C LEU A 38 -12.98 -12.58 3.06
N ASN A 39 -13.99 -11.75 3.34
CA ASN A 39 -15.36 -12.03 2.91
C ASN A 39 -15.56 -11.53 1.47
N PHE A 40 -16.10 -12.37 0.58
CA PHE A 40 -16.53 -11.95 -0.74
C PHE A 40 -17.93 -11.35 -0.65
N ASP A 41 -18.00 -10.13 -0.13
CA ASP A 41 -19.18 -9.27 -0.24
C ASP A 41 -19.21 -8.67 -1.66
N ALA A 42 -19.57 -9.53 -2.61
CA ALA A 42 -19.52 -9.27 -4.03
C ALA A 42 -20.60 -10.09 -4.75
N LYS A 43 -20.99 -9.63 -5.95
CA LYS A 43 -22.00 -10.27 -6.78
C LYS A 43 -21.52 -10.43 -8.22
N VAL A 44 -22.00 -11.50 -8.86
CA VAL A 44 -21.88 -11.65 -10.31
C VAL A 44 -22.56 -10.49 -11.03
N ARG A 45 -22.15 -10.22 -12.27
CA ARG A 45 -22.83 -9.19 -13.07
C ARG A 45 -24.25 -9.67 -13.41
N ARG A 46 -25.16 -8.72 -13.65
CA ARG A 46 -26.57 -9.03 -13.92
C ARG A 46 -26.74 -10.02 -15.08
N ASP A 47 -25.89 -9.89 -16.10
CA ASP A 47 -25.94 -10.74 -17.31
C ASP A 47 -25.09 -12.02 -17.18
N SER A 48 -24.39 -12.21 -16.06
CA SER A 48 -23.72 -13.46 -15.67
C SER A 48 -24.64 -14.23 -14.71
N TYR A 49 -25.72 -14.78 -15.26
CA TYR A 49 -26.84 -15.33 -14.50
C TYR A 49 -26.84 -16.87 -14.44
N GLU A 50 -25.91 -17.53 -15.12
CA GLU A 50 -25.83 -18.99 -15.05
C GLU A 50 -25.23 -19.40 -13.69
N PRO A 51 -25.69 -20.49 -13.06
CA PRO A 51 -25.14 -20.94 -11.78
C PRO A 51 -23.61 -21.15 -11.81
N VAL A 52 -23.04 -21.49 -12.97
CA VAL A 52 -21.59 -21.66 -13.14
C VAL A 52 -20.82 -20.33 -13.00
N ASP A 53 -21.44 -19.20 -13.31
CA ASP A 53 -20.81 -17.87 -13.20
C ASP A 53 -20.45 -17.52 -11.76
N LEU A 54 -21.21 -18.03 -10.79
CA LEU A 54 -20.87 -17.90 -9.37
C LEU A 54 -19.50 -18.54 -9.09
N PHE A 55 -19.22 -19.71 -9.66
CA PHE A 55 -17.93 -20.38 -9.48
C PHE A 55 -16.81 -19.62 -10.16
N TYR A 56 -17.00 -19.20 -11.41
CA TYR A 56 -16.00 -18.40 -12.12
C TYR A 56 -15.64 -17.12 -11.36
N ALA A 57 -16.64 -16.41 -10.83
CA ALA A 57 -16.44 -15.18 -10.08
C ALA A 57 -15.67 -15.40 -8.76
N HIS A 58 -16.05 -16.42 -7.98
CA HIS A 58 -15.35 -16.73 -6.72
C HIS A 58 -13.93 -17.22 -6.97
N ILE A 59 -13.71 -18.10 -7.95
CA ILE A 59 -12.38 -18.59 -8.32
C ILE A 59 -11.49 -17.41 -8.71
N GLY A 60 -11.98 -16.51 -9.58
CA GLY A 60 -11.24 -15.32 -9.99
C GLY A 60 -10.88 -14.42 -8.81
N GLY A 61 -11.82 -14.19 -7.88
CA GLY A 61 -11.58 -13.41 -6.67
C GLY A 61 -10.57 -14.05 -5.71
N MET A 62 -10.68 -15.36 -5.49
CA MET A 62 -9.79 -16.14 -4.65
C MET A 62 -8.37 -16.16 -5.21
N ASP A 63 -8.22 -16.43 -6.51
CA ASP A 63 -6.91 -16.47 -7.18
C ASP A 63 -6.25 -15.09 -7.21
N ALA A 64 -7.03 -14.03 -7.45
CA ALA A 64 -6.49 -12.67 -7.41
C ALA A 64 -5.91 -12.34 -6.03
N PHE A 65 -6.65 -12.62 -4.95
CA PHE A 65 -6.15 -12.43 -3.58
C PHE A 65 -4.99 -13.35 -3.22
N ALA A 66 -5.00 -14.61 -3.64
CA ALA A 66 -3.91 -15.55 -3.40
C ALA A 66 -2.62 -15.09 -4.10
N LYS A 67 -2.72 -14.65 -5.36
CA LYS A 67 -1.60 -14.07 -6.11
C LYS A 67 -1.11 -12.78 -5.43
N GLY A 68 -2.02 -11.87 -5.09
CA GLY A 68 -1.70 -10.63 -4.37
C GLY A 68 -0.98 -10.88 -3.04
N LEU A 69 -1.40 -11.90 -2.27
CA LEU A 69 -0.76 -12.31 -1.03
C LEU A 69 0.69 -12.75 -1.25
N LYS A 70 0.94 -13.62 -2.25
CA LYS A 70 2.28 -14.11 -2.55
C LYS A 70 3.22 -12.96 -2.95
N ILE A 71 2.72 -12.03 -3.76
CA ILE A 71 3.48 -10.88 -4.24
C ILE A 71 3.78 -9.92 -3.08
N ALA A 72 2.76 -9.58 -2.29
CA ALA A 72 2.91 -8.74 -1.10
C ALA A 72 3.91 -9.33 -0.09
N HIS A 73 3.88 -10.64 0.11
CA HIS A 73 4.84 -11.34 0.95
C HIS A 73 6.27 -11.20 0.41
N ARG A 74 6.47 -11.39 -0.90
CA ARG A 74 7.78 -11.21 -1.56
C ARG A 74 8.31 -9.78 -1.39
N ILE A 75 7.46 -8.77 -1.64
CA ILE A 75 7.79 -7.34 -1.41
C ILE A 75 8.29 -7.09 0.02
N LEU A 76 7.64 -7.68 1.02
CA LEU A 76 8.01 -7.52 2.43
C LEU A 76 9.31 -8.24 2.79
N GLN A 77 9.56 -9.41 2.21
CA GLN A 77 10.79 -10.17 2.41
C GLN A 77 12.01 -9.43 1.83
N ASP A 78 11.90 -8.93 0.61
CA ASP A 78 12.99 -8.24 -0.08
C ASP A 78 13.27 -6.86 0.55
N GLY A 79 12.21 -6.20 1.03
CA GLY A 79 12.30 -5.02 1.89
C GLY A 79 12.70 -3.74 1.17
N ASP A 80 12.73 -3.71 -0.16
CA ASP A 80 13.22 -2.55 -0.93
C ASP A 80 12.37 -1.29 -0.73
N PHE A 81 11.05 -1.44 -0.67
CA PHE A 81 10.15 -0.34 -0.30
C PHE A 81 10.40 0.15 1.13
N ALA A 82 10.65 -0.77 2.08
CA ALA A 82 10.95 -0.40 3.46
C ALA A 82 12.29 0.35 3.56
N LYS A 83 13.33 -0.11 2.88
CA LYS A 83 14.64 0.57 2.80
C LYS A 83 14.48 1.98 2.23
N PHE A 84 13.71 2.14 1.15
CA PHE A 84 13.45 3.45 0.55
C PHE A 84 12.75 4.40 1.54
N VAL A 85 11.70 3.92 2.22
CA VAL A 85 10.98 4.72 3.23
C VAL A 85 11.91 5.10 4.39
N THR A 86 12.67 4.15 4.94
CA THR A 86 13.65 4.44 6.00
C THR A 86 14.65 5.52 5.57
N GLN A 87 15.22 5.39 4.36
CA GLN A 87 16.17 6.38 3.85
C GLN A 87 15.51 7.75 3.64
N ARG A 88 14.28 7.78 3.11
CA ARG A 88 13.54 9.02 2.85
C ARG A 88 13.27 9.82 4.14
N TYR A 89 13.03 9.15 5.25
CA TYR A 89 12.72 9.77 6.54
C TYR A 89 13.88 9.79 7.54
N ALA A 90 15.09 9.39 7.14
CA ALA A 90 16.26 9.28 8.01
C ALA A 90 16.68 10.58 8.73
N SER A 91 16.24 11.75 8.24
CA SER A 91 16.48 13.04 8.93
C SER A 91 15.75 13.13 10.27
N PHE A 92 14.63 12.42 10.44
CA PHE A 92 13.85 12.39 11.68
C PHE A 92 14.45 11.49 12.76
N ASP A 93 15.47 10.69 12.42
CA ASP A 93 16.18 9.82 13.36
C ASP A 93 17.43 10.46 13.98
N ARG A 94 17.79 11.68 13.54
CA ARG A 94 18.99 12.41 13.98
C ARG A 94 18.77 13.92 14.11
N GLY A 95 19.71 14.61 14.75
CA GLY A 95 19.76 16.07 14.82
C GLY A 95 18.44 16.70 15.27
N ILE A 96 18.05 17.80 14.62
CA ILE A 96 16.79 18.51 14.91
C ILE A 96 15.56 17.64 14.69
N GLY A 97 15.58 16.76 13.67
CA GLY A 97 14.44 15.89 13.35
C GLY A 97 14.11 14.93 14.49
N LYS A 98 15.15 14.36 15.13
CA LYS A 98 14.97 13.52 16.33
C LYS A 98 14.41 14.31 17.52
N THR A 99 14.85 15.55 17.70
CA THR A 99 14.32 16.43 18.75
C THR A 99 12.84 16.72 18.53
N VAL A 100 12.42 16.91 17.27
CA VAL A 100 11.02 17.08 16.87
C VAL A 100 10.21 15.82 17.17
N THR A 101 10.66 14.64 16.72
CA THR A 101 9.91 13.38 16.94
C THR A 101 9.81 12.97 18.41
N GLN A 102 10.74 13.44 19.26
CA GLN A 102 10.67 13.26 20.71
C GLN A 102 9.80 14.29 21.43
N GLY A 103 9.20 15.25 20.73
CA GLY A 103 8.37 16.30 21.32
C GLY A 103 9.17 17.31 22.16
N LYS A 104 10.48 17.44 21.92
CA LYS A 104 11.38 18.33 22.68
C LYS A 104 11.71 19.63 21.95
N ALA A 105 11.33 19.75 20.69
CA ALA A 105 11.55 20.97 19.92
C ALA A 105 10.53 22.03 20.31
N THR A 106 11.00 23.27 20.49
CA THR A 106 10.14 24.46 20.62
C THR A 106 10.19 25.29 19.34
N PHE A 107 9.24 26.20 19.15
CA PHE A 107 9.25 27.10 17.99
C PHE A 107 10.52 27.95 17.94
N GLU A 108 11.01 28.44 19.08
CA GLU A 108 12.25 29.21 19.17
C GLU A 108 13.47 28.38 18.73
N SER A 109 13.51 27.09 19.11
CA SER A 109 14.59 26.18 18.69
C SER A 109 14.56 25.88 17.19
N LEU A 110 13.36 25.78 16.60
CA LEU A 110 13.15 25.51 15.18
C LEU A 110 13.44 26.74 14.33
N GLU A 111 13.03 27.92 14.79
CA GLU A 111 13.37 29.21 14.16
C GLU A 111 14.88 29.38 14.07
N LYS A 112 15.61 29.19 15.18
CA LYS A 112 17.07 29.26 15.19
C LYS A 112 17.71 28.26 14.23
N HIS A 113 17.15 27.04 14.14
CA HIS A 113 17.63 26.03 13.20
C HIS A 113 17.39 26.47 11.74
N ALA A 114 16.20 26.97 11.40
CA ALA A 114 15.86 27.41 10.06
C ALA A 114 16.76 28.57 9.60
N LEU A 115 16.95 29.59 10.46
CA LEU A 115 17.82 30.74 10.17
C LEU A 115 19.29 30.35 9.95
N ALA A 116 19.74 29.24 10.53
CA ALA A 116 21.14 28.79 10.43
C ALA A 116 21.41 27.82 9.27
N ASN A 117 20.40 27.18 8.67
CA ASN A 117 20.60 26.06 7.72
C ASN A 117 20.19 26.38 6.27
N GLY A 118 19.72 27.59 5.98
CA GLY A 118 19.39 28.02 4.62
C GLY A 118 18.24 27.22 3.98
N GLU A 119 18.15 27.27 2.65
CA GLU A 119 17.07 26.61 1.90
C GLU A 119 17.22 25.07 1.95
N PRO A 120 16.19 24.32 2.39
CA PRO A 120 16.26 22.87 2.41
C PRO A 120 16.27 22.29 1.00
N MET A 121 17.09 21.26 0.78
CA MET A 121 17.07 20.46 -0.45
C MET A 121 16.25 19.19 -0.26
N PRO A 122 15.00 19.10 -0.78
CA PRO A 122 14.21 17.88 -0.67
C PRO A 122 14.79 16.76 -1.54
N GLY A 123 14.79 15.53 -1.01
CA GLY A 123 15.11 14.35 -1.79
C GLY A 123 13.98 13.98 -2.76
N SER A 124 14.35 13.50 -3.97
CA SER A 124 13.39 13.01 -4.97
C SER A 124 12.47 11.92 -4.39
N GLY A 125 11.19 11.95 -4.78
CA GLY A 125 10.20 10.93 -4.40
C GLY A 125 10.36 9.60 -5.10
N ARG A 126 11.08 9.56 -6.24
CA ARG A 126 11.32 8.36 -7.06
C ARG A 126 10.05 7.56 -7.38
N GLN A 127 8.93 8.24 -7.59
CA GLN A 127 7.62 7.60 -7.74
C GLN A 127 7.61 6.61 -8.91
N GLU A 128 8.05 7.01 -10.09
CA GLU A 128 8.05 6.18 -11.29
C GLU A 128 8.99 4.97 -11.14
N MET A 129 10.10 5.14 -10.42
CA MET A 129 11.01 4.03 -10.10
C MET A 129 10.34 3.01 -9.17
N LEU A 130 9.58 3.47 -8.17
CA LEU A 130 8.86 2.60 -7.25
C LEU A 130 7.66 1.90 -7.90
N GLU A 131 6.98 2.57 -8.84
CA GLU A 131 5.92 1.98 -9.66
C GLU A 131 6.51 0.87 -10.56
N ASN A 132 7.66 1.12 -11.21
CA ASN A 132 8.36 0.11 -12.01
C ASN A 132 8.86 -1.07 -11.15
N LEU A 133 9.33 -0.78 -9.93
CA LEU A 133 9.71 -1.81 -8.98
C LEU A 133 8.50 -2.70 -8.65
N LEU A 134 7.34 -2.11 -8.35
CA LEU A 134 6.10 -2.86 -8.12
C LEU A 134 5.75 -3.75 -9.32
N ASN A 135 5.86 -3.23 -10.54
CA ASN A 135 5.58 -4.01 -11.76
C ASN A 135 6.51 -5.23 -11.89
N THR A 136 7.78 -5.08 -11.52
CA THR A 136 8.74 -6.21 -11.49
C THR A 136 8.31 -7.32 -10.51
N TYR A 137 7.55 -6.97 -9.46
CA TYR A 137 6.96 -7.96 -8.56
C TYR A 137 5.65 -8.57 -9.08
N LEU A 138 5.05 -8.02 -10.12
CA LEU A 138 3.80 -8.53 -10.72
C LEU A 138 4.04 -9.49 -11.88
N ASP A 139 5.19 -9.34 -12.54
CA ASP A 139 5.77 -10.26 -13.52
C ASP A 139 6.15 -11.61 -12.87
#